data_AF-A0A6I5YTE4-F1
#
_entry.id   AF-A0A6I5YTE4-F1
#
_cell.length_a   1.000
_cell.length_b   1.000
_cell.length_c   1.000
_cell.angle_alpha   90.00
_cell.angle_beta   90.00
_cell.angle_gamma   90.00
#
_symmetry.space_group_name_H-M   'P 1'
#
loop_
_entity.id
_entity.type
_entity.pdbx_description
1 polymer ?
#
loop_
_entity_poly.entity_id
_entity_poly.type
_entity_poly.pdbx_seq_one_letter_code
_entity_poly.pdbx_strand_id
1 'polypeptide(L)'
;MADATTARSDNAPRAAELRAKRLETPIVAMAKMLGQAHELYDTADGENSRRAGKFRAFGAVHDHAFSAFIAGQYGLLHLIPAEDGRDLMILAGLASMLASELGNYIDPADENASKLGVGIEAALCTISATIADRWPSGPDTVEPLYPDLARSIRRDVMIVNALRADAEGQ
;
A
#
# COMPACT_ATOMS: atom_id res chain seq x y z
N MET A 1 63.31 25.23 0.05
CA MET A 1 61.95 25.57 -0.45
C MET A 1 61.19 24.26 -0.51
N ALA A 2 60.30 24.03 0.45
CA ALA A 2 59.43 22.85 0.50
C ALA A 2 58.06 23.28 -0.04
N ASP A 3 57.59 22.55 -1.05
CA ASP A 3 56.39 22.84 -1.82
C ASP A 3 55.13 22.55 -0.99
N ALA A 4 54.30 23.57 -0.79
CA ALA A 4 53.07 23.55 -0.01
C ALA A 4 51.85 23.22 -0.87
N THR A 5 51.98 22.24 -1.77
CA THR A 5 50.91 21.82 -2.69
C THR A 5 50.63 20.32 -2.65
N THR A 6 50.73 19.69 -1.47
CA THR A 6 49.91 18.50 -1.18
C THR A 6 48.49 18.96 -0.88
N ALA A 7 47.82 19.34 -1.97
CA ALA A 7 46.42 19.64 -2.03
C ALA A 7 45.62 18.50 -1.37
N ARG A 8 44.76 18.92 -0.43
CA ARG A 8 43.64 18.16 0.11
C ARG A 8 43.03 17.28 -0.98
N SER A 9 43.16 15.97 -0.83
CA SER A 9 42.28 15.02 -1.50
C SER A 9 40.93 15.04 -0.76
N ASP A 10 40.16 16.11 -1.01
CA ASP A 10 38.79 16.31 -0.53
C ASP A 10 37.76 15.56 -1.40
N ASN A 11 38.17 14.47 -2.05
CA ASN A 11 37.30 13.60 -2.86
C ASN A 11 37.01 12.26 -2.17
N ALA A 12 36.97 12.24 -0.84
CA ALA A 12 36.25 11.18 -0.13
C ALA A 12 34.75 11.48 -0.23
N PRO A 13 33.89 10.54 -0.69
CA PRO A 13 32.47 10.77 -0.86
C PRO A 13 31.75 10.78 0.51
N ARG A 14 32.03 11.78 1.35
CA ARG A 14 31.32 12.01 2.63
C ARG A 14 29.82 12.27 2.45
N ALA A 15 29.37 12.53 1.22
CA ALA A 15 27.96 12.75 0.91
C ALA A 15 27.13 11.45 0.84
N ALA A 16 27.75 10.28 0.66
CA ALA A 16 27.02 9.01 0.60
C ALA A 16 26.66 8.47 1.99
N GLU A 17 27.48 8.77 3.02
CA GLU A 17 27.33 8.26 4.38
C GLU A 17 26.32 9.06 5.24
N LEU A 18 25.96 10.28 4.83
CA LEU A 18 25.07 11.17 5.57
C LEU A 18 23.60 11.12 5.12
N ARG A 19 23.23 10.24 4.19
CA ARG A 19 21.81 9.92 4.01
C ARG A 19 21.36 9.20 5.27
N ALA A 20 20.66 9.91 6.15
CA ALA A 20 19.93 9.30 7.26
C ALA A 20 19.25 8.06 6.70
N LYS A 21 19.67 6.86 7.16
CA LYS A 21 18.93 5.64 6.87
C LYS A 21 17.51 5.94 7.32
N ARG A 22 16.57 6.10 6.38
CA ARG A 22 15.17 6.31 6.72
C ARG A 22 14.81 5.14 7.62
N LEU A 23 14.63 5.41 8.91
CA LEU A 23 14.23 4.41 9.87
C LEU A 23 12.93 3.80 9.34
N GLU A 24 12.86 2.48 9.36
CA GLU A 24 11.65 1.77 8.97
C GLU A 24 10.55 2.21 9.96
N THR A 25 9.57 2.96 9.44
CA THR A 25 8.43 3.40 10.25
C THR A 25 7.58 2.19 10.62
N PRO A 26 6.81 2.24 11.71
CA PRO A 26 5.89 1.16 12.06
C PRO A 26 4.94 0.79 10.90
N ILE A 27 4.48 1.78 10.14
CA ILE A 27 3.61 1.58 8.97
C ILE A 27 4.30 0.79 7.87
N VAL A 28 5.57 1.07 7.62
CA VAL A 28 6.34 0.39 6.57
C VAL A 28 6.65 -1.03 6.97
N ALA A 29 7.07 -1.25 8.22
CA ALA A 29 7.28 -2.58 8.76
C ALA A 29 5.99 -3.41 8.66
N MET A 30 4.86 -2.83 9.07
CA MET A 30 3.56 -3.49 9.03
C MET A 30 3.08 -3.75 7.59
N ALA A 31 3.25 -2.80 6.67
CA ALA A 31 2.91 -2.96 5.26
C ALA A 31 3.71 -4.09 4.60
N LYS A 32 4.99 -4.20 4.94
CA LYS A 32 5.85 -5.30 4.48
C LYS A 32 5.37 -6.66 5.00
N MET A 33 5.03 -6.75 6.29
CA MET A 33 4.46 -7.96 6.87
C MET A 33 3.11 -8.32 6.23
N LEU A 34 2.29 -7.31 5.92
CA LEU A 34 1.01 -7.50 5.25
C LEU A 34 1.15 -7.98 3.81
N GLY A 35 2.12 -7.46 3.05
CA GLY A 35 2.42 -7.97 1.72
C GLY A 35 2.76 -9.47 1.75
N GLN A 36 3.55 -9.89 2.74
CA GLN A 36 3.86 -11.32 2.94
C GLN A 36 2.64 -12.14 3.38
N ALA A 37 1.79 -11.57 4.26
CA ALA A 37 0.57 -12.23 4.71
C ALA A 37 -0.45 -12.42 3.57
N HIS A 38 -0.55 -11.43 2.66
CA HIS A 38 -1.39 -11.53 1.46
C HIS A 38 -0.90 -12.65 0.55
N GLU A 39 0.40 -12.70 0.23
CA GLU A 39 0.98 -13.76 -0.60
C GLU A 39 0.74 -15.16 0.00
N LEU A 40 0.87 -15.29 1.32
CA LEU A 40 0.57 -16.53 2.03
C LEU A 40 -0.91 -16.89 1.92
N TYR A 41 -1.81 -15.92 2.08
CA TYR A 41 -3.24 -16.12 1.95
C TYR A 41 -3.62 -16.58 0.52
N ASP A 42 -3.15 -15.90 -0.52
CA ASP A 42 -3.41 -16.27 -1.92
C ASP A 42 -2.92 -17.69 -2.24
N THR A 43 -1.74 -18.04 -1.70
CA THR A 43 -1.20 -19.39 -1.85
C THR A 43 -2.08 -20.43 -1.14
N ALA A 44 -2.53 -20.12 0.09
CA ALA A 44 -3.39 -20.98 0.87
C ALA A 44 -4.78 -21.15 0.23
N ASP A 45 -5.36 -20.07 -0.30
CA ASP A 45 -6.64 -20.09 -1.03
C ASP A 45 -6.54 -20.94 -2.31
N GLY A 46 -5.48 -20.75 -3.10
CA GLY A 46 -5.23 -21.54 -4.29
C GLY A 46 -5.12 -23.05 -4.00
N GLU A 47 -4.39 -23.44 -2.94
CA GLU A 47 -4.29 -24.85 -2.56
C GLU A 47 -5.57 -25.40 -1.93
N ASN A 48 -6.27 -24.62 -1.11
CA ASN A 48 -7.57 -24.98 -0.55
C ASN A 48 -8.59 -25.21 -1.66
N SER A 49 -8.67 -24.31 -2.64
CA SER A 49 -9.56 -24.42 -3.80
C SER A 49 -9.26 -25.66 -4.66
N ARG A 50 -7.98 -25.96 -4.96
CA ARG A 50 -7.58 -27.13 -5.76
C ARG A 50 -7.81 -28.47 -5.05
N ARG A 51 -7.71 -28.47 -3.72
CA ARG A 51 -7.73 -29.69 -2.90
C ARG A 51 -8.92 -29.71 -1.94
N ALA A 52 -9.93 -28.88 -2.20
CA ALA A 52 -11.12 -28.74 -1.37
C ALA A 52 -11.73 -30.12 -1.09
N GLY A 53 -11.94 -30.43 0.20
CA GLY A 53 -12.48 -31.71 0.65
C GLY A 53 -11.50 -32.90 0.68
N LYS A 54 -10.29 -32.80 0.10
CA LYS A 54 -9.28 -33.87 0.13
C LYS A 54 -8.42 -33.85 1.40
N PHE A 55 -8.10 -32.65 1.90
CA PHE A 55 -7.32 -32.49 3.14
C PHE A 55 -7.84 -31.32 3.95
N ARG A 56 -8.37 -31.59 5.14
CA ARG A 56 -8.94 -30.57 6.05
C ARG A 56 -7.90 -29.54 6.53
N ALA A 57 -6.62 -29.89 6.51
CA ALA A 57 -5.54 -29.00 6.93
C ALA A 57 -5.42 -27.74 6.05
N PHE A 58 -5.70 -27.82 4.74
CA PHE A 58 -5.62 -26.64 3.87
C PHE A 58 -6.72 -25.61 4.17
N GLY A 59 -7.93 -26.07 4.51
CA GLY A 59 -8.99 -25.17 4.97
C GLY A 59 -8.60 -24.44 6.25
N ALA A 60 -8.04 -25.16 7.24
CA ALA A 60 -7.59 -24.52 8.48
C ALA A 60 -6.46 -23.49 8.27
N VAL A 61 -5.51 -23.76 7.36
CA VAL A 61 -4.45 -22.82 7.01
C VAL A 61 -5.01 -21.60 6.27
N HIS A 62 -5.92 -21.80 5.33
CA HIS A 62 -6.63 -20.73 4.63
C HIS A 62 -7.35 -19.80 5.62
N ASP A 63 -8.17 -20.35 6.51
CA ASP A 63 -8.97 -19.56 7.46
C ASP A 63 -8.08 -18.76 8.42
N HIS A 64 -6.97 -19.37 8.87
CA HIS A 64 -6.00 -18.70 9.73
C HIS A 64 -5.24 -17.59 9.01
N ALA A 65 -4.80 -17.84 7.77
CA ALA A 65 -4.13 -16.84 6.94
C ALA A 65 -5.05 -15.66 6.64
N PHE A 66 -6.31 -15.93 6.30
CA PHE A 66 -7.33 -14.89 6.09
C PHE A 66 -7.57 -14.06 7.36
N SER A 67 -7.78 -14.71 8.50
CA SER A 67 -8.00 -14.00 9.77
C SER A 67 -6.81 -13.13 10.17
N ALA A 68 -5.57 -13.64 10.01
CA ALA A 68 -4.36 -12.88 10.28
C ALA A 68 -4.19 -11.69 9.31
N PHE A 69 -4.54 -11.88 8.04
CA PHE A 69 -4.49 -10.82 7.03
C PHE A 69 -5.47 -9.68 7.36
N ILE A 70 -6.73 -10.00 7.66
CA ILE A 70 -7.74 -9.01 8.07
C ILE A 70 -7.31 -8.27 9.34
N ALA A 71 -6.82 -8.99 10.36
CA ALA A 71 -6.32 -8.38 11.59
C ALA A 71 -5.13 -7.45 11.33
N GLY A 72 -4.25 -7.81 10.39
CA GLY A 72 -3.14 -6.98 9.97
C GLY A 72 -3.61 -5.70 9.27
N GLN A 73 -4.57 -5.79 8.35
CA GLN A 73 -5.14 -4.63 7.65
C GLN A 73 -5.76 -3.65 8.64
N TYR A 74 -6.54 -4.17 9.59
CA TYR A 74 -7.09 -3.40 10.70
C TYR A 74 -5.98 -2.73 11.51
N GLY A 75 -4.94 -3.48 11.91
CA GLY A 75 -3.82 -2.95 12.68
C GLY A 75 -3.07 -1.83 11.94
N LEU A 76 -2.82 -1.99 10.63
CA LEU A 76 -2.13 -0.99 9.82
C LEU A 76 -2.91 0.33 9.77
N LEU A 77 -4.24 0.29 9.57
CA LEU A 77 -5.07 1.50 9.55
C LEU A 77 -5.13 2.26 10.89
N HIS A 78 -4.73 1.63 12.01
CA HIS A 78 -4.69 2.26 13.32
C HIS A 78 -3.33 2.87 13.67
N LEU A 79 -2.33 2.74 12.78
CA LEU A 79 -1.03 3.36 12.98
C LEU A 79 -1.06 4.84 12.62
N ILE A 80 -0.32 5.63 13.39
CA ILE A 80 -0.14 7.07 13.14
C ILE A 80 1.07 7.24 12.22
N PRO A 81 0.93 7.95 11.08
CA PRO A 81 2.05 8.23 10.19
C PRO A 81 3.13 9.03 10.92
N ALA A 82 4.38 8.59 10.80
CA ALA A 82 5.50 9.47 11.05
C ALA A 82 5.50 10.55 9.95
N GLU A 83 6.24 11.65 10.11
CA GLU A 83 6.34 12.73 9.11
C GLU A 83 6.99 12.29 7.76
N ASP A 84 6.97 11.01 7.43
CA ASP A 84 7.31 10.42 6.14
C ASP A 84 6.05 10.34 5.24
N GLY A 85 6.07 11.01 4.09
CA GLY A 85 4.97 10.97 3.13
C GLY A 85 4.65 9.58 2.59
N ARG A 86 5.59 8.63 2.67
CA ARG A 86 5.33 7.23 2.32
C ARG A 86 4.28 6.60 3.23
N ASP A 87 4.26 6.95 4.52
CA ASP A 87 3.30 6.41 5.47
C ASP A 87 1.87 6.79 5.09
N LEU A 88 1.66 8.06 4.73
CA LEU A 88 0.36 8.55 4.25
C LEU A 88 -0.09 7.87 2.96
N MET A 89 0.83 7.63 2.03
CA MET A 89 0.53 6.94 0.78
C MET A 89 0.12 5.48 1.04
N ILE A 90 0.80 4.78 1.94
CA ILE A 90 0.44 3.40 2.32
C ILE A 90 -0.95 3.37 2.96
N LEU A 91 -1.23 4.26 3.92
CA LEU A 91 -2.53 4.31 4.61
C LEU A 91 -3.67 4.69 3.68
N ALA A 92 -3.49 5.73 2.86
CA ALA A 92 -4.51 6.17 1.90
C ALA A 92 -4.78 5.12 0.83
N GLY A 93 -3.73 4.49 0.29
CA GLY A 93 -3.84 3.41 -0.67
C GLY A 93 -4.57 2.20 -0.07
N LEU A 94 -4.25 1.81 1.17
CA LEU A 94 -4.90 0.67 1.82
C LEU A 94 -6.37 0.96 2.10
N ALA A 95 -6.69 2.15 2.58
CA ALA A 95 -8.07 2.55 2.80
C ALA A 95 -8.88 2.54 1.49
N SER A 96 -8.30 3.05 0.40
CA SER A 96 -8.91 3.01 -0.94
C SER A 96 -9.15 1.57 -1.41
N MET A 97 -8.13 0.71 -1.30
CA MET A 97 -8.22 -0.71 -1.67
C MET A 97 -9.36 -1.42 -0.92
N LEU A 98 -9.43 -1.23 0.40
CA LEU A 98 -10.50 -1.81 1.23
C LEU A 98 -11.88 -1.22 0.92
N ALA A 99 -11.94 0.07 0.58
CA ALA A 99 -13.21 0.70 0.20
C ALA A 99 -13.80 0.08 -1.07
N SER A 100 -12.95 -0.31 -2.02
CA SER A 100 -13.40 -1.04 -3.23
C SER A 100 -13.98 -2.42 -2.92
N GLU A 101 -13.66 -3.00 -1.75
CA GLU A 101 -14.21 -4.27 -1.30
C GLU A 101 -15.46 -4.12 -0.44
N LEU A 102 -15.77 -2.91 0.07
CA LEU A 102 -16.93 -2.67 0.94
C LEU A 102 -18.25 -3.11 0.30
N GLY A 103 -18.37 -2.97 -1.03
CA GLY A 103 -19.56 -3.40 -1.77
C GLY A 103 -19.89 -4.89 -1.60
N ASN A 104 -18.91 -5.74 -1.29
CA ASN A 104 -19.13 -7.16 -1.03
C ASN A 104 -19.81 -7.44 0.32
N TYR A 105 -19.80 -6.46 1.23
CA TYR A 105 -20.32 -6.57 2.60
C TYR A 105 -21.60 -5.78 2.83
N ILE A 106 -22.00 -4.95 1.86
CA ILE A 106 -23.22 -4.16 1.91
C ILE A 106 -24.35 -4.98 1.25
N ASP A 107 -25.51 -5.05 1.90
CA ASP A 107 -26.70 -5.65 1.31
C ASP A 107 -27.10 -4.87 0.04
N PRO A 108 -27.16 -5.51 -1.15
CA PRO A 108 -27.57 -4.84 -2.38
C PRO A 108 -28.98 -4.24 -2.34
N ALA A 109 -29.85 -4.71 -1.43
CA ALA A 109 -31.18 -4.16 -1.24
C ALA A 109 -31.18 -2.85 -0.42
N ASP A 110 -30.10 -2.53 0.30
CA ASP A 110 -29.97 -1.28 1.03
C ASP A 110 -29.32 -0.19 0.15
N GLU A 111 -30.17 0.59 -0.51
CA GLU A 111 -29.75 1.68 -1.39
C GLU A 111 -28.95 2.78 -0.66
N ASN A 112 -29.22 3.02 0.63
CA ASN A 112 -28.55 4.09 1.37
C ASN A 112 -27.14 3.67 1.74
N ALA A 113 -26.97 2.45 2.25
CA ALA A 113 -25.66 1.88 2.53
C ALA A 113 -24.82 1.78 1.24
N SER A 114 -25.44 1.36 0.13
CA SER A 114 -24.77 1.27 -1.17
C SER A 114 -24.26 2.64 -1.67
N LYS A 115 -25.10 3.68 -1.62
CA LYS A 115 -24.70 5.05 -2.00
C LYS A 115 -23.57 5.59 -1.11
N LEU A 116 -23.64 5.31 0.20
CA LEU A 116 -22.58 5.70 1.14
C LEU A 116 -21.26 4.99 0.82
N GLY A 117 -21.30 3.68 0.56
CA GLY A 117 -20.11 2.89 0.19
C GLY A 117 -19.42 3.43 -1.06
N VAL A 118 -20.19 3.66 -2.13
CA VAL A 118 -19.66 4.25 -3.39
C VAL A 118 -19.06 5.64 -3.16
N GLY A 119 -19.70 6.47 -2.33
CA GLY A 119 -19.18 7.79 -1.98
C GLY A 119 -17.85 7.73 -1.22
N ILE A 120 -17.73 6.80 -0.28
CA ILE A 120 -16.49 6.57 0.48
C ILE A 120 -15.37 6.06 -0.44
N GLU A 121 -15.65 5.09 -1.31
CA GLU A 121 -14.70 4.58 -2.30
C GLU A 121 -14.18 5.70 -3.21
N ALA A 122 -15.08 6.50 -3.78
CA ALA A 122 -14.70 7.62 -4.66
C ALA A 122 -13.82 8.66 -3.94
N ALA A 123 -14.15 8.98 -2.69
CA ALA A 123 -13.37 9.91 -1.88
C ALA A 123 -11.97 9.36 -1.58
N LEU A 124 -11.85 8.10 -1.16
CA LEU A 124 -10.58 7.47 -0.82
C LEU A 124 -9.70 7.25 -2.05
N CYS A 125 -10.27 6.86 -3.20
CA CYS A 125 -9.58 6.82 -4.48
C CYS A 125 -8.96 8.19 -4.82
N THR A 126 -9.72 9.27 -4.65
CA THR A 126 -9.23 10.63 -4.90
C THR A 126 -8.11 11.04 -3.95
N ILE A 127 -8.23 10.72 -2.67
CA ILE A 127 -7.19 11.01 -1.65
C ILE A 127 -5.91 10.22 -1.96
N SER A 128 -6.03 8.92 -2.22
CA SER A 128 -4.93 8.01 -2.58
C SER A 128 -4.16 8.53 -3.80
N ALA A 129 -4.86 8.81 -4.90
CA ALA A 129 -4.25 9.35 -6.11
C ALA A 129 -3.57 10.71 -5.87
N THR A 130 -4.23 11.62 -5.15
CA THR A 130 -3.68 12.97 -4.90
C THR A 130 -2.41 12.91 -4.05
N ILE A 131 -2.34 12.00 -3.08
CA ILE A 131 -1.12 11.78 -2.29
C ILE A 131 -0.02 11.18 -3.17
N ALA A 132 -0.34 10.19 -4.00
CA ALA A 132 0.60 9.56 -4.91
C ALA A 132 1.21 10.55 -5.92
N ASP A 133 0.38 11.41 -6.54
CA ASP A 133 0.82 12.43 -7.51
C ASP A 133 1.78 13.47 -6.89
N ARG A 134 1.58 13.79 -5.60
CA ARG A 134 2.40 14.78 -4.89
C ARG A 134 3.70 14.21 -4.35
N TRP A 135 3.84 12.88 -4.32
CA TRP A 135 5.01 12.23 -3.74
C TRP A 135 6.04 11.87 -4.81
N PRO A 136 7.28 12.44 -4.78
CA PRO A 136 8.25 12.28 -5.87
C PRO A 136 8.66 10.84 -6.18
N SER A 137 8.56 9.94 -5.19
CA SER A 137 8.94 8.54 -5.37
C SER A 137 7.77 7.62 -5.73
N GLY A 138 6.53 8.12 -5.66
CA GLY A 138 5.33 7.44 -6.10
C GLY A 138 5.10 6.02 -5.54
N PRO A 139 4.20 5.26 -6.20
CA PRO A 139 3.85 3.88 -5.82
C PRO A 139 5.02 2.89 -5.84
N ASP A 140 6.09 3.19 -6.57
CA ASP A 140 7.26 2.30 -6.74
C ASP A 140 8.00 2.06 -5.41
N THR A 141 7.85 2.97 -4.44
CA THR A 141 8.39 2.77 -3.09
C THR A 141 7.57 1.84 -2.20
N VAL A 142 6.31 1.57 -2.60
CA VAL A 142 5.40 0.65 -1.93
C VAL A 142 5.49 -0.74 -2.53
N GLU A 143 5.75 -0.86 -3.84
CA GLU A 143 5.83 -2.12 -4.57
C GLU A 143 6.71 -3.20 -3.90
N PRO A 144 7.95 -2.91 -3.44
CA PRO A 144 8.77 -3.93 -2.77
C PRO A 144 8.29 -4.30 -1.37
N LEU A 145 7.35 -3.54 -0.78
CA LEU A 145 6.76 -3.82 0.53
C LEU A 145 5.45 -4.60 0.38
N TYR A 146 4.61 -4.12 -0.53
CA TYR A 146 3.27 -4.64 -0.75
C TYR A 146 2.85 -4.42 -2.21
N PRO A 147 3.09 -5.40 -3.11
CA PRO A 147 2.87 -5.25 -4.54
C PRO A 147 1.43 -4.93 -4.94
N ASP A 148 0.44 -5.60 -4.34
CA ASP A 148 -0.97 -5.40 -4.69
C ASP A 148 -1.47 -4.03 -4.26
N LEU A 149 -1.00 -3.53 -3.11
CA LEU A 149 -1.27 -2.17 -2.67
C LEU A 149 -0.69 -1.14 -3.67
N ALA A 150 0.56 -1.33 -4.12
CA ALA A 150 1.15 -0.46 -5.12
C ALA A 150 0.35 -0.46 -6.44
N ARG A 151 -0.16 -1.64 -6.86
CA ARG A 151 -1.04 -1.76 -8.02
C ARG A 151 -2.37 -1.02 -7.81
N SER A 152 -2.97 -1.14 -6.62
CA SER A 152 -4.20 -0.41 -6.26
C SER A 152 -3.98 1.10 -6.34
N ILE A 153 -2.89 1.62 -5.77
CA ILE A 153 -2.58 3.06 -5.84
C ILE A 153 -2.39 3.52 -7.29
N ARG A 154 -1.71 2.74 -8.14
CA ARG A 154 -1.58 3.04 -9.58
C ARG A 154 -2.94 3.10 -10.28
N ARG A 155 -3.86 2.19 -9.93
CA ARG A 155 -5.24 2.20 -10.44
C ARG A 155 -5.97 3.47 -10.00
N ASP A 156 -5.86 3.88 -8.74
CA ASP A 156 -6.49 5.10 -8.23
C ASP A 156 -6.01 6.33 -9.02
N VAL A 157 -4.69 6.43 -9.26
CA VAL A 157 -4.09 7.49 -10.09
C VAL A 157 -4.67 7.49 -11.50
N MET A 158 -4.79 6.32 -12.14
CA MET A 158 -5.38 6.21 -13.48
C MET A 158 -6.84 6.67 -13.51
N ILE A 159 -7.65 6.26 -12.53
CA ILE A 159 -9.06 6.64 -12.43
C ILE A 159 -9.18 8.16 -12.30
N VAL A 160 -8.43 8.76 -11.38
CA VAL A 160 -8.51 10.21 -11.12
C VAL A 160 -7.99 11.02 -12.29
N ASN A 161 -6.94 10.56 -12.98
CA ASN A 161 -6.46 11.23 -14.20
C ASN A 161 -7.49 11.17 -15.32
N ALA A 162 -8.21 10.06 -15.49
CA ALA A 162 -9.32 9.98 -16.44
C ALA A 162 -10.45 10.97 -16.08
N LEU A 163 -10.84 11.03 -14.80
CA LEU A 163 -11.86 11.98 -14.32
C LEU A 163 -11.45 13.45 -14.53
N ARG A 164 -10.16 13.76 -14.37
CA ARG A 164 -9.62 15.10 -14.65
C ARG A 164 -9.67 15.41 -16.15
N ALA A 165 -9.25 14.48 -17.01
CA ALA A 165 -9.32 14.65 -18.46
C ALA A 165 -10.77 14.88 -18.94
N ASP A 166 -11.72 14.09 -18.44
CA ASP A 166 -13.14 14.25 -18.75
C ASP A 166 -13.67 15.63 -18.32
N ALA A 167 -13.28 16.11 -17.13
CA ALA A 167 -13.68 17.42 -16.62
C ALA A 167 -13.06 18.59 -17.42
N GLU A 168 -11.87 18.39 -17.97
CA GLU A 168 -11.15 19.38 -18.80
C GLU A 168 -11.55 19.29 -20.29
N GLY A 169 -12.37 18.31 -20.68
CA GLY A 169 -12.86 18.12 -22.05
C GLY A 169 -11.79 17.59 -23.02
N GLN A 170 -10.84 16.80 -22.52
CA GLN A 170 -9.76 16.17 -23.30
C GLN A 170 -10.09 14.74 -23.71
#